data_AF-A0A6B9Z5A3-F1
#
_entry.id   AF-A0A6B9Z5A3-F1
#
_cell.length_a   1.000
_cell.length_b   1.000
_cell.length_c   1.000
_cell.angle_alpha   90.00
_cell.angle_beta   90.00
_cell.angle_gamma   90.00
#
_symmetry.space_group_name_H-M   'P 1'
#
loop_
_entity.id
_entity.type
_entity.pdbx_description
1 polymer ?
#
loop_
_entity_poly.entity_id
_entity_poly.type
_entity_poly.pdbx_seq_one_letter_code
_entity_poly.pdbx_strand_id
1 'polypeptide(L)'
;MELAVSDIKRAADILHPVYQASGGTDGFISLQLSLRLARNAQGPIQQAKELRRAVERQNGMIKIPATKESLTAIYECTCDGINVNINLLFDLVQAGR
;
A
#
# COMPACT_ATOMS: atom_id res chain seq x y z
N MET A 1 -11.54 1.48 -11.05
CA MET A 1 -10.87 1.65 -9.75
C MET A 1 -11.87 1.80 -8.61
N GLU A 2 -13.00 2.48 -8.83
CA GLU A 2 -14.05 2.70 -7.84
C GLU A 2 -14.56 1.42 -7.14
N LEU A 3 -14.85 0.36 -7.91
CA LEU A 3 -15.27 -0.93 -7.34
C LEU A 3 -14.22 -1.50 -6.37
N ALA A 4 -12.95 -1.54 -6.78
CA ALA A 4 -11.86 -2.04 -5.95
C ALA A 4 -11.68 -1.20 -4.68
N VAL A 5 -11.81 0.12 -4.76
CA VAL A 5 -11.76 0.98 -3.56
C VAL A 5 -12.93 0.68 -2.63
N SER A 6 -14.15 0.52 -3.15
CA SER A 6 -15.32 0.15 -2.36
C SER A 6 -15.15 -1.20 -1.65
N ASP A 7 -14.61 -2.20 -2.36
CA ASP A 7 -14.32 -3.52 -1.79
C ASP A 7 -13.29 -3.43 -0.67
N ILE A 8 -12.23 -2.66 -0.87
CA ILE A 8 -11.19 -2.44 0.14
C ILE A 8 -11.73 -1.72 1.36
N LYS A 9 -12.62 -0.73 1.21
CA LYS A 9 -13.27 -0.05 2.34
C LYS A 9 -14.10 -1.03 3.16
N ARG A 10 -14.93 -1.85 2.49
CA ARG A 10 -15.75 -2.87 3.15
C ARG A 10 -14.90 -3.91 3.88
N ALA A 11 -13.84 -4.41 3.23
CA ALA A 11 -12.92 -5.36 3.85
C ALA A 11 -12.16 -4.75 5.03
N ALA A 12 -11.74 -3.49 4.92
CA ALA A 12 -11.09 -2.75 6.00
C ALA A 12 -12.03 -2.61 7.21
N ASP A 13 -13.31 -2.30 6.99
CA ASP A 13 -14.30 -2.20 8.06
C ASP A 13 -14.54 -3.57 8.74
N ILE A 14 -14.60 -4.65 7.97
CA ILE A 14 -14.72 -6.04 8.50
C ILE A 14 -13.50 -6.44 9.34
N LEU A 15 -12.29 -6.06 8.91
CA LEU A 15 -11.04 -6.41 9.59
C LEU A 15 -10.65 -5.43 10.71
N HIS A 16 -11.37 -4.32 10.87
CA HIS A 16 -11.05 -3.29 11.86
C HIS A 16 -11.02 -3.80 13.30
N PRO A 17 -11.91 -4.72 13.76
CA PRO A 17 -11.82 -5.29 15.09
C PRO A 17 -10.50 -6.04 15.35
N VAL A 18 -9.96 -6.73 14.33
CA VAL A 18 -8.65 -7.42 14.43
C VAL A 18 -7.52 -6.39 14.49
N TYR A 19 -7.61 -5.32 13.70
CA TYR A 19 -6.63 -4.23 13.73
C TYR A 19 -6.57 -3.55 15.11
N GLN A 20 -7.73 -3.28 15.72
CA GLN A 20 -7.79 -2.71 17.07
C GLN A 20 -7.25 -3.69 18.13
N ALA A 21 -7.72 -4.94 18.12
CA ALA A 21 -7.32 -5.94 19.11
C ALA A 21 -5.82 -6.28 19.06
N SER A 22 -5.23 -6.23 17.87
CA SER A 22 -3.79 -6.47 17.66
C SER A 22 -2.90 -5.25 17.94
N GLY A 23 -3.47 -4.10 18.30
CA GLY A 23 -2.72 -2.86 18.47
C GLY A 23 -2.05 -2.37 17.17
N GLY A 24 -2.65 -2.65 16.02
CA GLY A 24 -2.14 -2.25 14.70
C GLY A 24 -1.06 -3.14 14.11
N THR A 25 -0.97 -4.40 14.55
CA THR A 25 -0.02 -5.39 14.01
C THR A 25 -0.64 -6.39 13.04
N ASP A 26 -1.97 -6.50 13.01
CA ASP A 26 -2.74 -7.35 12.10
C ASP A 26 -4.04 -6.64 11.65
N GLY A 27 -4.93 -7.30 10.91
CA GLY A 27 -6.22 -6.77 10.47
C GLY A 27 -6.12 -5.79 9.30
N PHE A 28 -5.03 -5.86 8.53
CA PHE A 28 -4.82 -5.02 7.36
C PHE A 28 -5.42 -5.60 6.08
N ILE A 29 -5.72 -4.72 5.13
CA ILE A 29 -6.09 -5.08 3.75
C ILE A 29 -5.32 -4.21 2.76
N SER A 30 -4.86 -4.78 1.65
CA SER A 30 -4.00 -4.07 0.69
C SER A 30 -4.65 -3.86 -0.67
N LEU A 31 -4.49 -2.66 -1.23
CA LEU A 31 -4.87 -2.31 -2.60
C LEU A 31 -3.62 -2.12 -3.46
N GLN A 32 -3.56 -2.80 -4.60
CA GLN A 32 -2.44 -2.75 -5.53
C GLN A 32 -2.48 -1.51 -6.42
N LEU A 33 -1.35 -0.79 -6.51
CA LEU A 33 -1.14 0.25 -7.51
C LEU A 33 -1.22 -0.32 -8.94
N SER A 34 -1.58 0.53 -9.90
CA SER A 34 -1.51 0.18 -11.32
C SER A 34 -0.08 -0.14 -11.73
N LEU A 35 0.16 -1.37 -12.19
CA LEU A 35 1.49 -1.81 -12.67
C LEU A 35 1.98 -1.01 -13.89
N ARG A 36 1.06 -0.36 -14.64
CA ARG A 36 1.43 0.53 -15.75
C ARG A 36 2.22 1.76 -15.28
N LEU A 37 2.06 2.14 -14.00
CA LEU A 37 2.78 3.27 -13.40
C LEU A 37 4.09 2.84 -12.72
N ALA A 38 4.32 1.55 -12.53
CA ALA A 38 5.48 1.02 -11.79
C ALA A 38 6.84 1.35 -12.45
N ARG A 39 6.85 1.77 -13.73
CA ARG A 39 8.06 2.17 -14.46
C ARG A 39 8.32 3.68 -14.46
N ASN A 40 7.47 4.47 -13.80
CA ASN A 40 7.64 5.93 -13.67
C ASN A 40 7.99 6.25 -12.22
N ALA A 41 8.96 7.14 -11.98
CA ALA A 41 9.39 7.51 -10.63
C ALA A 41 8.29 8.21 -9.81
N GLN A 42 7.47 9.06 -10.42
CA GLN A 42 6.50 9.92 -9.72
C GLN A 42 5.07 9.36 -9.72
N GLY A 43 4.72 8.57 -10.74
CA GLY A 43 3.38 7.99 -10.89
C GLY A 43 2.90 7.15 -9.68
N PRO A 44 3.74 6.24 -9.15
CA PRO A 44 3.38 5.42 -7.99
C PRO A 44 3.09 6.23 -6.73
N ILE A 45 3.85 7.30 -6.46
CA ILE A 45 3.66 8.18 -5.29
C ILE A 45 2.30 8.86 -5.35
N GLN A 46 2.02 9.51 -6.48
CA GLN A 46 0.77 10.24 -6.67
C GLN A 46 -0.44 9.30 -6.55
N GLN A 47 -0.38 8.13 -7.18
CA GLN A 47 -1.45 7.15 -7.09
C GLN A 47 -1.59 6.58 -5.67
N ALA A 48 -0.49 6.33 -4.96
CA ALA A 48 -0.56 5.88 -3.56
C ALA A 48 -1.30 6.90 -2.67
N LYS A 49 -1.01 8.20 -2.85
CA LYS A 49 -1.69 9.28 -2.14
C LYS A 49 -3.17 9.39 -2.50
N GLU A 50 -3.53 9.20 -3.77
CA GLU A 50 -4.92 9.16 -4.22
C GLU A 50 -5.68 7.98 -3.63
N LEU A 51 -5.11 6.77 -3.70
CA LEU A 51 -5.74 5.58 -3.14
C LEU A 51 -5.83 5.64 -1.62
N ARG A 52 -4.82 6.17 -0.93
CA ARG A 52 -4.86 6.36 0.52
C ARG A 52 -6.01 7.29 0.94
N ARG A 53 -6.22 8.37 0.18
CA ARG A 53 -7.34 9.30 0.37
C ARG A 53 -8.68 8.64 0.04
N ALA A 54 -8.76 7.87 -1.04
CA ALA A 54 -10.00 7.21 -1.46
C ALA A 54 -10.43 6.09 -0.49
N VAL A 55 -9.48 5.30 0.03
CA VAL A 55 -9.75 4.22 0.99
C VAL A 55 -10.12 4.79 2.35
N GLU A 56 -9.37 5.77 2.86
CA GLU A 56 -9.70 6.48 4.11
C GLU A 56 -9.94 5.53 5.32
N ARG A 57 -9.07 4.53 5.47
CA ARG A 57 -9.08 3.57 6.59
C ARG A 57 -7.67 3.36 7.12
N GLN A 58 -7.54 3.28 8.44
CA GLN A 58 -6.23 3.14 9.11
C GLN A 58 -5.55 1.80 8.78
N ASN A 59 -6.33 0.73 8.66
CA ASN A 59 -5.86 -0.60 8.31
C ASN A 59 -5.82 -0.87 6.79
N GLY A 60 -5.94 0.18 5.96
CA GLY A 60 -5.70 0.10 4.52
C GLY A 60 -4.21 0.24 4.20
N MET A 61 -3.68 -0.67 3.38
CA MET A 61 -2.32 -0.62 2.85
C MET A 61 -2.30 -0.37 1.35
N ILE A 62 -1.27 0.31 0.86
CA ILE A 62 -0.97 0.41 -0.57
C ILE A 62 0.09 -0.64 -0.91
N LYS A 63 -0.22 -1.52 -1.86
CA LYS A 63 0.71 -2.56 -2.31
C LYS A 63 1.58 -2.04 -3.45
N ILE A 64 2.90 -2.06 -3.24
CA ILE A 64 3.91 -1.49 -4.14
C ILE A 64 4.97 -2.57 -4.43
N PRO A 65 5.27 -2.89 -5.70
CA PRO A 65 6.27 -3.90 -6.02
C PRO A 65 7.68 -3.43 -5.67
N ALA A 66 8.58 -4.33 -5.30
CA ALA A 66 9.98 -4.05 -4.97
C ALA A 66 10.85 -3.95 -6.23
N THR A 67 10.62 -2.93 -7.06
CA THR A 67 11.48 -2.61 -8.21
C THR A 67 12.41 -1.45 -7.87
N LYS A 68 13.49 -1.27 -8.63
CA LYS A 68 14.42 -0.15 -8.41
C LYS A 68 13.72 1.20 -8.52
N GLU A 69 12.76 1.30 -9.44
CA GLU A 69 12.01 2.51 -9.74
C GLU A 69 10.99 2.88 -8.65
N SER A 70 10.50 1.90 -7.89
CA SER A 70 9.51 2.10 -6.85
C SER A 70 10.10 2.26 -5.44
N LEU A 71 11.40 2.06 -5.24
CA LEU A 71 12.06 2.26 -3.94
C LEU A 71 11.83 3.67 -3.38
N THR A 72 11.97 4.70 -4.23
CA THR A 72 11.66 6.09 -3.86
C THR A 72 10.20 6.24 -3.45
N ALA A 73 9.28 5.59 -4.16
CA ALA A 73 7.86 5.64 -3.83
C ALA A 73 7.53 4.96 -2.50
N ILE A 74 8.18 3.81 -2.21
CA ILE A 74 8.04 3.12 -0.92
C ILE A 74 8.52 4.05 0.20
N TYR A 75 9.73 4.61 0.06
CA TYR A 75 10.30 5.53 1.05
C TYR A 75 9.37 6.72 1.31
N GLU A 76 8.99 7.47 0.27
CA GLU A 76 8.12 8.64 0.42
C GLU A 76 6.75 8.30 1.03
N CYS A 77 6.12 7.22 0.58
CA CYS A 77 4.83 6.79 1.15
C CYS A 77 4.96 6.47 2.64
N THR A 78 6.02 5.78 3.05
CA THR A 78 6.25 5.47 4.47
C THR A 78 6.55 6.71 5.30
N CYS A 79 7.31 7.68 4.76
CA CYS A 79 7.53 8.97 5.41
C CYS A 79 6.22 9.76 5.60
N ASP A 80 5.29 9.64 4.65
CA ASP A 80 3.96 10.26 4.72
C ASP A 80 2.97 9.48 5.62
N GLY A 81 3.42 8.44 6.33
CA GLY A 81 2.58 7.63 7.22
C GLY A 81 1.58 6.72 6.49
N ILE A 82 1.83 6.42 5.22
CA ILE A 82 1.03 5.47 4.45
C ILE A 82 1.55 4.06 4.76
N ASN A 83 0.65 3.16 5.17
CA ASN A 83 0.99 1.75 5.32
C ASN A 83 1.26 1.13 3.95
N VAL A 84 2.44 0.53 3.76
CA VAL A 84 2.87 -0.05 2.48
C VAL A 84 3.04 -1.57 2.61
N ASN A 85 2.45 -2.30 1.67
CA ASN A 85 2.72 -3.73 1.46
C ASN A 85 3.72 -3.86 0.31
N ILE A 86 5.00 -4.09 0.62
CA ILE A 86 6.02 -4.29 -0.40
C ILE A 86 5.89 -5.71 -0.95
N ASN A 87 5.56 -5.87 -2.23
CA ASN A 87 5.40 -7.18 -2.88
C ASN A 87 6.42 -7.41 -3.99
N LEU A 88 6.43 -8.61 -4.60
CA LEU A 88 7.38 -8.97 -5.67
C LEU A 88 8.86 -8.80 -5.27
N LEU A 89 9.19 -9.14 -4.03
CA LEU A 89 10.53 -9.17 -3.49
C LEU A 89 11.03 -10.62 -3.50
N PHE A 90 12.09 -10.90 -4.25
CA PHE A 90 12.59 -12.24 -4.53
C PHE A 90 14.07 -12.45 -4.18
N ASP A 91 14.82 -11.37 -3.91
CA ASP A 91 16.24 -11.44 -3.56
C ASP A 91 16.62 -10.46 -2.43
N LEU A 92 17.82 -10.65 -1.87
CA LEU A 92 18.34 -9.85 -0.76
C LEU A 92 18.71 -8.42 -1.18
N VAL A 93 19.17 -8.26 -2.42
CA VAL A 93 19.54 -6.94 -2.96
C VAL A 93 18.30 -6.04 -2.99
N GLN A 94 17.14 -6.57 -3.40
CA GLN A 94 15.84 -5.89 -3.32
C GLN A 94 15.42 -5.57 -1.89
N ALA A 95 15.80 -6.40 -0.92
CA ALA A 95 15.54 -6.17 0.50
C ALA A 95 16.52 -5.18 1.16
N GLY A 96 17.50 -4.63 0.43
CA GLY A 96 18.56 -3.80 0.98
C GLY A 96 19.53 -4.58 1.87
N ARG A 97 19.73 -5.87 1.58
CA ARG A 97 20.61 -6.80 2.29
C ARG A 97 21.72 -7.35 1.39
#